data_AF-A0A937WEI7-F1
#
_entry.id   AF-A0A937WEI7-F1
#
_cell.length_a   1.000
_cell.length_b   1.000
_cell.length_c   1.000
_cell.angle_alpha   90.00
_cell.angle_beta   90.00
_cell.angle_gamma   90.00
#
_symmetry.space_group_name_H-M   'P 1'
#
loop_
_entity.id
_entity.type
_entity.pdbx_description
1 polymer ?
#
loop_
_entity_poly.entity_id
_entity_poly.type
_entity_poly.pdbx_seq_one_letter_code
_entity_poly.pdbx_strand_id
1 'polypeptide(L)'
;MKNADTILETEKRENEQLKLRALALSTHFGQVILSVIYTHNRISINKLLSECQVAENDLLDFLSLLEEAKIIIIRGDNIALASQGKRFLSNLVHLG
;
A
#
# COMPACT_ATOMS: atom_id res chain seq x y z
N MET A 1 11.42 -20.99 -27.97
CA MET A 1 10.22 -21.09 -27.10
C MET A 1 10.51 -20.37 -25.78
N LYS A 2 10.55 -19.02 -25.77
CA LYS A 2 10.96 -18.23 -24.58
C LYS A 2 9.91 -17.20 -24.10
N ASN A 3 8.75 -17.09 -24.77
CA ASN A 3 7.80 -16.00 -24.51
C ASN A 3 6.62 -16.39 -23.61
N ALA A 4 6.31 -17.69 -23.47
CA ALA A 4 5.17 -18.14 -22.69
C ALA A 4 5.43 -18.04 -21.18
N ASP A 5 6.65 -18.37 -20.72
CA ASP A 5 7.04 -18.28 -19.31
C ASP A 5 7.02 -16.84 -18.79
N THR A 6 7.44 -15.87 -19.61
CA THR A 6 7.49 -14.45 -19.22
C THR A 6 6.10 -13.84 -19.05
N ILE A 7 5.12 -14.26 -19.84
CA ILE A 7 3.73 -13.77 -19.73
C ILE A 7 3.09 -14.33 -18.45
N LEU A 8 3.25 -15.63 -18.21
CA LEU A 8 2.70 -16.31 -17.03
C LEU A 8 3.26 -15.76 -15.70
N GLU A 9 4.56 -15.44 -15.65
CA GLU A 9 5.18 -14.82 -14.47
C GLU A 9 4.69 -13.39 -14.23
N THR A 10 4.39 -12.64 -15.31
CA THR A 10 3.91 -11.27 -15.21
C THR A 10 2.48 -11.23 -14.68
N GLU A 11 1.59 -12.07 -15.23
CA GLU A 11 0.21 -12.19 -14.77
C GLU A 11 0.11 -12.66 -13.31
N LYS A 12 1.00 -13.57 -12.90
CA LYS A 12 1.07 -14.04 -11.51
C LYS A 12 1.45 -12.90 -10.54
N ARG A 13 2.47 -12.11 -10.88
CA ARG A 13 2.91 -10.96 -10.06
C ARG A 13 1.83 -9.87 -9.97
N GLU A 14 1.08 -9.63 -11.05
CA GLU A 14 -0.04 -8.68 -11.04
C GLU A 14 -1.21 -9.19 -10.17
N ASN A 15 -1.50 -10.49 -10.20
CA ASN A 15 -2.52 -11.11 -9.36
C ASN A 15 -2.16 -11.04 -7.86
N GLU A 16 -0.89 -11.26 -7.52
CA GLU A 16 -0.39 -11.12 -6.15
C GLU A 16 -0.46 -9.66 -5.67
N GLN A 17 -0.08 -8.70 -6.51
CA GLN A 17 -0.21 -7.27 -6.19
C GLN A 17 -1.68 -6.85 -6.03
N LEU A 18 -2.60 -7.37 -6.84
CA LEU A 18 -4.04 -7.12 -6.71
C LEU A 18 -4.60 -7.67 -5.39
N LYS A 19 -4.18 -8.87 -4.97
CA LYS A 19 -4.58 -9.47 -3.69
C LYS A 19 -4.09 -8.65 -2.49
N LEU A 20 -2.84 -8.19 -2.53
CA LEU A 20 -2.28 -7.34 -1.48
C LEU A 20 -3.02 -6.00 -1.35
N ARG A 21 -3.37 -5.38 -2.49
CA ARG A 21 -4.19 -4.15 -2.53
C ARG A 21 -5.57 -4.37 -1.92
N ALA A 22 -6.22 -5.48 -2.26
CA ALA A 22 -7.52 -5.83 -1.71
C ALA A 22 -7.46 -6.10 -0.20
N LEU A 23 -6.40 -6.77 0.27
CA LEU A 23 -6.17 -7.05 1.69
C LEU A 23 -5.92 -5.75 2.49
N ALA A 24 -5.16 -4.82 1.93
CA ALA A 24 -4.91 -3.52 2.54
C ALA A 24 -6.19 -2.69 2.72
N LEU A 25 -7.19 -2.86 1.85
CA LEU A 25 -8.46 -2.15 1.93
C LEU A 25 -9.54 -2.88 2.73
N SER A 26 -9.47 -4.20 2.85
CA SER A 26 -10.54 -4.98 3.50
C SER A 26 -10.46 -4.91 5.03
N THR A 27 -9.34 -4.48 5.58
CA THR A 27 -9.17 -4.29 7.03
C THR A 27 -9.42 -2.84 7.42
N HIS A 28 -10.14 -2.63 8.52
CA HIS A 28 -10.31 -1.29 9.10
C HIS A 28 -8.95 -0.65 9.42
N PHE A 29 -8.02 -1.47 9.93
CA PHE A 29 -6.63 -1.10 10.15
C PHE A 29 -5.98 -0.50 8.89
N GLY A 30 -5.99 -1.22 7.77
CA GLY A 30 -5.35 -0.76 6.54
C GLY A 30 -5.99 0.49 5.94
N GLN A 31 -7.32 0.64 6.06
CA GLN A 31 -8.03 1.86 5.66
C GLN A 31 -7.60 3.08 6.48
N VAL A 32 -7.47 2.94 7.80
CA VAL A 32 -7.01 4.03 8.68
C VAL A 32 -5.60 4.47 8.28
N ILE A 33 -4.69 3.52 8.11
CA ILE A 33 -3.29 3.79 7.72
C ILE A 33 -3.22 4.52 6.38
N LEU A 34 -3.92 4.01 5.37
CA LEU A 34 -3.91 4.60 4.03
C LEU A 34 -4.56 6.00 4.02
N SER A 35 -5.60 6.22 4.82
CA SER A 35 -6.24 7.53 4.98
C SER A 35 -5.29 8.57 5.59
N VAL A 36 -4.54 8.18 6.63
CA VAL A 36 -3.53 9.06 7.23
C VAL A 36 -2.43 9.40 6.21
N ILE A 37 -1.88 8.41 5.50
CA ILE A 37 -0.85 8.65 4.48
C ILE A 37 -1.38 9.56 3.36
N TYR A 38 -2.63 9.35 2.93
CA TYR A 38 -3.29 10.19 1.91
C TYR A 38 -3.43 11.64 2.38
N THR A 39 -3.88 11.85 3.62
CA THR A 39 -4.12 13.18 4.18
C THR A 39 -2.84 14.00 4.32
N HIS A 40 -1.74 13.38 4.78
CA HIS A 40 -0.48 14.10 5.01
C HIS A 40 0.37 14.27 3.74
N ASN A 41 0.05 13.61 2.62
CA ASN A 41 0.85 13.47 1.38
C ASN A 41 2.23 12.80 1.57
N ARG A 42 2.92 13.11 2.66
CA ARG A 42 4.18 12.53 3.12
C ARG A 42 4.16 12.51 4.66
N ILE A 43 4.43 11.37 5.26
CA ILE A 43 4.42 11.17 6.72
C ILE A 43 5.62 10.34 7.16
N SER A 44 6.15 10.58 8.37
CA SER A 44 7.19 9.71 8.92
C SER A 44 6.61 8.46 9.58
N ILE A 45 7.36 7.36 9.62
CA ILE A 45 6.95 6.12 10.31
C ILE A 45 6.57 6.42 11.77
N ASN A 46 7.40 7.17 12.50
CA ASN A 46 7.12 7.56 13.89
C ASN A 46 5.82 8.36 14.06
N LYS A 47 5.53 9.28 13.14
CA LYS A 47 4.28 10.05 13.18
C LYS A 47 3.08 9.15 12.86
N LEU A 48 3.22 8.23 11.90
CA LEU A 48 2.18 7.27 11.55
C LEU A 48 1.88 6.31 12.72
N LEU A 49 2.91 5.82 13.43
CA LEU A 49 2.75 5.04 14.66
C LEU A 49 1.95 5.79 15.71
N SER A 50 2.29 7.06 15.94
CA SER A 50 1.61 7.90 16.92
C SER A 50 0.16 8.20 16.56
N GLU A 51 -0.17 8.38 15.27
CA GLU A 51 -1.54 8.68 14.83
C GLU A 51 -2.42 7.43 14.78
N CYS A 52 -1.87 6.29 14.38
CA CYS A 52 -2.66 5.05 14.25
C CYS A 52 -2.78 4.27 15.57
N GLN A 53 -1.91 4.50 16.56
CA GLN A 53 -1.89 3.77 17.85
C GLN A 53 -1.81 2.24 17.66
N VAL A 54 -0.92 1.81 16.78
CA VAL A 54 -0.74 0.41 16.38
C VAL A 54 0.62 -0.11 16.85
N ALA A 55 0.76 -1.43 16.97
CA ALA A 55 2.04 -2.03 17.26
C ALA A 55 3.02 -1.77 16.10
N GLU A 56 4.28 -1.51 16.44
CA GLU A 56 5.29 -1.12 15.45
C GLU A 56 5.54 -2.22 14.41
N ASN A 57 5.65 -3.47 14.86
CA ASN A 57 5.88 -4.61 13.97
C ASN A 57 4.72 -4.78 12.96
N ASP A 58 3.47 -4.69 13.43
CA ASP A 58 2.29 -4.81 12.57
C ASP A 58 2.24 -3.68 11.53
N LEU A 59 2.63 -2.46 11.92
CA LEU A 59 2.74 -1.35 10.99
C LEU A 59 3.82 -1.59 9.94
N LEU A 60 5.02 -1.99 10.36
CA LEU A 60 6.16 -2.18 9.45
C LEU A 60 5.88 -3.31 8.44
N ASP A 61 5.32 -4.43 8.91
CA ASP A 61 4.90 -5.53 8.05
C ASP A 61 3.87 -5.04 7.02
N PHE A 62 2.89 -4.27 7.47
CA PHE A 62 1.87 -3.73 6.59
C PHE A 62 2.43 -2.73 5.56
N LEU A 63 3.33 -1.84 5.98
CA LEU A 63 4.00 -0.90 5.09
C LEU A 63 4.85 -1.62 4.04
N SER A 64 5.52 -2.72 4.41
CA SER A 64 6.26 -3.56 3.46
C SER A 64 5.33 -4.11 2.37
N LEU A 65 4.16 -4.65 2.75
CA LEU A 65 3.17 -5.15 1.79
C LEU A 65 2.65 -4.05 0.86
N LEU A 66 2.44 -2.83 1.38
CA LEU A 66 1.99 -1.69 0.59
C LEU A 66 3.05 -1.20 -0.39
N GLU A 67 4.33 -1.24 -0.01
CA GLU A 67 5.45 -0.87 -0.87
C GLU A 67 5.62 -1.90 -2.00
N GLU A 68 5.56 -3.21 -1.69
CA GLU A 68 5.56 -4.30 -2.68
C GLU A 68 4.40 -4.17 -3.67
N ALA A 69 3.22 -3.79 -3.17
CA ALA A 69 2.03 -3.53 -3.97
C ALA A 69 2.09 -2.21 -4.77
N LYS A 70 3.18 -1.44 -4.65
CA LYS A 70 3.39 -0.13 -5.29
C LYS A 70 2.29 0.88 -4.94
N ILE A 71 1.68 0.76 -3.76
CA ILE A 71 0.71 1.74 -3.24
C ILE A 71 1.46 2.91 -2.62
N ILE A 72 2.50 2.62 -1.84
CA ILE A 72 3.34 3.62 -1.19
C ILE A 72 4.78 3.53 -1.69
N ILE A 73 5.58 4.52 -1.30
CA ILE A 73 7.03 4.55 -1.47
C ILE A 73 7.62 4.91 -0.12
N ILE A 74 8.61 4.14 0.35
CA ILE A 74 9.34 4.41 1.58
C ILE A 74 10.74 4.93 1.20
N ARG A 75 11.15 6.05 1.80
CA ARG A 75 12.48 6.64 1.62
C ARG A 75 13.05 7.08 2.95
N GLY A 76 13.92 6.26 3.53
CA GLY A 76 14.31 6.37 4.94
C GLY A 76 13.05 6.28 5.80
N ASP A 77 12.90 7.19 6.76
CA ASP A 77 11.72 7.21 7.64
C ASP A 77 10.45 7.79 7.01
N ASN A 78 10.47 8.21 5.75
CA ASN A 78 9.33 8.88 5.12
C ASN A 78 8.54 7.95 4.21
N ILE A 79 7.22 8.03 4.34
CA ILE A 79 6.23 7.31 3.56
C ILE A 79 5.43 8.32 2.74
N ALA A 80 5.18 8.00 1.47
CA ALA A 80 4.29 8.76 0.60
C ALA A 80 3.50 7.82 -0.33
N LEU A 81 2.36 8.27 -0.84
CA LEU A 81 1.63 7.52 -1.85
C LEU A 81 2.39 7.52 -3.18
N ALA A 82 2.56 6.33 -3.75
CA ALA A 82 2.97 6.16 -5.14
C ALA A 82 1.85 6.62 -6.10
N SER A 83 2.20 6.89 -7.35
CA SER A 83 1.22 7.27 -8.38
C SER A 83 0.07 6.26 -8.52
N GLN A 84 0.36 4.96 -8.39
CA GLN A 84 -0.67 3.92 -8.43
C GLN A 84 -1.54 3.93 -7.17
N GLY A 85 -0.96 4.11 -5.99
CA GLY A 85 -1.71 4.25 -4.73
C GLY A 85 -2.65 5.45 -4.72
N LYS A 86 -2.23 6.60 -5.26
CA LYS A 86 -3.11 7.78 -5.40
C LYS A 86 -4.32 7.50 -6.29
N ARG A 87 -4.12 6.86 -7.45
CA ARG A 87 -5.21 6.47 -8.35
C ARG A 87 -6.15 5.47 -7.69
N PHE A 88 -5.59 4.49 -7.00
CA PHE A 88 -6.32 3.47 -6.27
C PHE A 88 -7.23 4.08 -5.19
N LEU A 89 -6.69 4.95 -4.32
CA LEU A 89 -7.48 5.61 -3.28
C LEU A 89 -8.51 6.58 -3.85
N SER A 90 -8.17 7.32 -4.91
CA SER A 90 -9.11 8.22 -5.58
C SER A 90 -10.33 7.48 -6.13
N ASN A 91 -10.15 6.26 -6.64
CA ASN A 91 -11.27 5.44 -7.12
C ASN A 91 -12.19 4.98 -6.00
N LEU A 92 -11.67 4.76 -4.79
CA LEU A 92 -12.48 4.34 -3.64
C LEU A 92 -13.33 5.48 -3.09
N VAL A 93 -12.77 6.70 -3.02
CA VAL A 93 -13.49 7.88 -2.52
C VAL A 93 -14.65 8.27 -3.44
N HIS A 94 -14.61 7.92 -4.73
CA HIS A 94 -15.70 8.18 -5.68
C HIS A 94 -16.75 7.06 -5.75
N LEU A 95 -16.54 5.93 -5.06
CA LEU A 95 -17.47 4.80 -5.02
C LEU A 95 -18.25 4.73 -3.69
N GLY A 96 -17.97 5.64 -2.75
CA GLY A 96 -18.63 5.76 -1.45
C GLY A 96 -19.64 6.89 -1.39
#